data_AF-A0A0C1G9A2-F1
#
_entry.id   AF-A0A0C1G9A2-F1
#
_cell.length_a   1.000
_cell.length_b   1.000
_cell.length_c   1.000
_cell.angle_alpha   90.00
_cell.angle_beta   90.00
_cell.angle_gamma   90.00
#
_symmetry.space_group_name_H-M   'P 1'
#
loop_
_entity.id
_entity.type
_entity.pdbx_description
1 polymer ?
#
loop_
_entity_poly.entity_id
_entity_poly.type
_entity_poly.pdbx_seq_one_letter_code
_entity_poly.pdbx_strand_id
1 'polypeptide(L)'
;MTNPFYLDYSSFGAPEGAELAPSDILTGWQAMLPGFDHTHHQLGPLDITQNGNSATVRAYVTATHHIAGAEGGELWIVYGSYVLTLVNDGGWKLSGNTFTFKFLDGNSNLPAMAQERAA
;
A
#
# COMPACT_ATOMS: atom_id res chain seq x y z
N MET A 1 -7.01 -11.05 -2.80
CA MET A 1 -5.61 -11.49 -2.69
C MET A 1 -5.58 -13.01 -2.84
N THR A 2 -4.56 -13.58 -3.48
CA THR A 2 -4.27 -15.02 -3.35
C THR A 2 -3.74 -15.32 -1.94
N ASN A 3 -3.67 -16.60 -1.59
CA ASN A 3 -2.98 -17.05 -0.39
C ASN A 3 -2.01 -18.18 -0.80
N PRO A 4 -0.69 -17.97 -0.76
CA PRO A 4 0.00 -16.78 -0.23
C PRO A 4 -0.09 -15.55 -1.14
N PHE A 5 0.32 -14.40 -0.61
CA PHE A 5 0.44 -13.12 -1.31
C PHE A 5 1.85 -12.54 -1.11
N TYR A 6 2.53 -12.20 -2.20
CA TYR A 6 3.84 -11.58 -2.13
C TYR A 6 3.74 -10.08 -1.80
N LEU A 7 4.35 -9.65 -0.69
CA LEU A 7 4.38 -8.24 -0.29
C LEU A 7 5.83 -7.77 -0.14
N ASP A 8 6.18 -6.68 -0.83
CA ASP A 8 7.49 -6.05 -0.71
C ASP A 8 7.36 -4.53 -0.59
N TYR A 9 7.49 -4.03 0.64
CA TYR A 9 7.58 -2.62 0.97
C TYR A 9 8.98 -2.24 1.48
N SER A 10 10.01 -3.05 1.18
CA SER A 10 11.37 -2.86 1.69
C SER A 10 11.99 -1.51 1.29
N SER A 11 11.63 -0.99 0.11
CA SER A 11 12.02 0.34 -0.34
C SER A 11 11.51 1.48 0.56
N PHE A 12 10.55 1.18 1.45
CA PHE A 12 9.95 2.10 2.40
C PHE A 12 10.17 1.68 3.86
N GLY A 13 11.24 0.93 4.13
CA GLY A 13 11.68 0.59 5.48
C GLY A 13 11.02 -0.63 6.13
N ALA A 14 10.19 -1.37 5.39
CA ALA A 14 9.71 -2.68 5.82
C ALA A 14 10.83 -3.75 5.70
N PRO A 15 10.66 -4.96 6.29
CA PRO A 15 11.53 -6.10 6.02
C PRO A 15 11.57 -6.47 4.53
N GLU A 16 12.53 -7.34 4.15
CA GLU A 16 12.63 -7.89 2.80
C GLU A 16 11.33 -8.56 2.36
N GLY A 17 11.01 -8.43 1.06
CA GLY A 17 9.77 -8.93 0.49
C GLY A 17 9.56 -10.42 0.71
N ALA A 18 8.33 -10.80 1.08
CA ALA A 18 7.99 -12.17 1.47
C ALA A 18 6.59 -12.58 1.03
N GLU A 19 6.38 -13.90 0.93
CA GLU A 19 5.07 -14.51 0.77
C GLU A 19 4.35 -14.56 2.14
N LEU A 20 3.20 -13.90 2.25
CA LEU A 20 2.44 -13.77 3.50
C LEU A 20 1.01 -14.27 3.33
N ALA A 21 0.41 -14.74 4.42
CA ALA A 21 -1.04 -14.96 4.43
C ALA A 21 -1.75 -13.59 4.39
N PRO A 22 -2.83 -13.43 3.60
CA PRO A 22 -3.58 -12.17 3.57
C PRO A 22 -4.07 -11.71 4.96
N SER A 23 -4.38 -12.63 5.87
CA SER A 23 -4.76 -12.32 7.25
C SER A 23 -3.68 -11.56 8.00
N ASP A 24 -2.42 -11.90 7.78
CA ASP A 24 -1.28 -11.32 8.50
C ASP A 24 -1.01 -9.91 7.98
N ILE A 25 -1.12 -9.71 6.66
CA ILE A 25 -1.05 -8.40 6.02
C ILE A 25 -2.16 -7.47 6.55
N LEU A 26 -3.40 -7.96 6.57
CA LEU A 26 -4.54 -7.18 7.05
C LEU A 26 -4.43 -6.83 8.54
N THR A 27 -3.90 -7.75 9.36
CA THR A 27 -3.62 -7.48 10.78
C THR A 27 -2.62 -6.35 10.94
N GLY A 28 -1.54 -6.34 10.17
CA GLY A 28 -0.56 -5.25 10.18
C GLY A 28 -1.16 -3.90 9.78
N TRP A 29 -2.01 -3.87 8.75
CA TRP A 29 -2.67 -2.64 8.31
C TRP A 29 -3.72 -2.12 9.31
N GLN A 30 -4.42 -3.03 10.01
CA GLN A 30 -5.42 -2.67 11.03
C GLN A 30 -4.81 -1.94 12.22
N ALA A 31 -3.53 -2.12 12.51
CA ALA A 31 -2.84 -1.44 13.61
C ALA A 31 -2.62 0.07 13.39
N MET A 32 -2.88 0.60 12.18
CA MET A 32 -2.60 1.99 11.84
C MET A 32 -3.70 2.64 11.01
N LEU A 33 -4.19 1.97 9.96
CA LEU A 33 -5.12 2.59 9.00
C LEU A 33 -6.40 3.17 9.64
N PRO A 34 -7.01 2.55 10.67
CA PRO A 34 -8.19 3.12 11.34
C PRO A 34 -7.94 4.45 12.04
N GLY A 35 -6.69 4.80 12.34
CA GLY A 35 -6.33 6.05 12.99
C GLY A 35 -6.27 7.26 12.06
N PHE A 36 -6.41 7.07 10.74
CA PHE A 36 -6.59 8.17 9.79
C PHE A 36 -8.07 8.48 9.62
N ASP A 37 -8.42 9.76 9.45
CA ASP A 37 -9.80 10.14 9.11
C ASP A 37 -10.12 9.72 7.68
N HIS A 38 -9.16 9.96 6.79
CA HIS A 38 -9.25 9.59 5.38
C HIS A 38 -7.92 9.06 4.85
N THR A 39 -8.02 8.09 3.96
CA THR A 39 -6.90 7.64 3.12
C THR A 39 -7.36 7.61 1.67
N HIS A 40 -6.47 8.00 0.76
CA HIS A 40 -6.74 8.02 -0.67
C HIS A 40 -5.50 7.57 -1.43
N HIS A 41 -5.60 6.44 -2.12
CA HIS A 41 -4.53 5.93 -2.98
C HIS A 41 -4.94 6.14 -4.43
N GLN A 42 -4.36 7.15 -5.06
CA GLN A 42 -4.57 7.42 -6.48
C GLN A 42 -3.50 6.68 -7.29
N LEU A 43 -3.93 5.79 -8.18
CA LEU A 43 -3.05 5.04 -9.06
C LEU A 43 -3.22 5.51 -10.51
N GLY A 44 -2.12 5.67 -11.24
CA GLY A 44 -2.18 5.93 -12.67
C GLY A 44 -0.92 6.53 -13.29
N PRO A 45 -0.76 6.42 -14.62
CA PRO A 45 -1.50 5.52 -15.51
C PRO A 45 -1.23 4.05 -15.17
N LEU A 46 -2.14 3.15 -15.58
CA LEU A 46 -2.00 1.71 -15.39
C LEU A 46 -1.43 1.10 -16.67
N ASP A 47 -0.20 0.58 -16.60
CA ASP A 47 0.43 -0.21 -17.66
C ASP A 47 0.23 -1.70 -17.36
N ILE A 48 -0.54 -2.39 -18.19
CA ILE A 48 -1.05 -3.75 -17.93
C ILE A 48 -0.49 -4.71 -18.98
N THR A 49 0.26 -5.70 -18.52
CA THR A 49 0.73 -6.82 -19.35
C THR A 49 0.06 -8.11 -18.89
N GLN A 50 -0.77 -8.70 -19.74
CA GLN A 50 -1.43 -9.99 -19.47
C GLN A 50 -0.75 -11.13 -20.22
N ASN A 51 -0.47 -12.23 -19.53
CA ASN A 51 0.07 -13.47 -20.08
C ASN A 51 -0.81 -14.65 -19.64
N GLY A 52 -1.74 -15.05 -20.52
CA GLY A 52 -2.72 -16.10 -20.23
C GLY A 52 -3.58 -15.75 -19.02
N ASN A 53 -3.45 -16.56 -17.98
CA ASN A 53 -4.12 -16.46 -16.67
C ASN A 53 -3.29 -15.72 -15.61
N SER A 54 -2.23 -15.01 -16.01
CA SER A 54 -1.49 -14.08 -15.15
C SER A 54 -1.46 -12.68 -15.74
N ALA A 55 -1.29 -11.66 -14.91
CA ALA A 55 -1.05 -10.29 -15.35
C ALA A 55 -0.11 -9.54 -14.41
N THR A 56 0.61 -8.56 -14.96
CA THR A 56 1.41 -7.60 -14.22
C THR A 56 0.89 -6.21 -14.51
N VAL A 57 0.65 -5.41 -13.47
CA VAL A 57 0.27 -4.01 -13.57
C VAL A 57 1.36 -3.14 -12.98
N ARG A 58 1.87 -2.19 -13.76
CA ARG A 58 2.78 -1.15 -13.29
C ARG A 58 2.02 0.15 -13.22
N ALA A 59 2.14 0.85 -12.10
CA ALA A 59 1.44 2.11 -11.90
C ALA A 59 2.24 3.03 -10.99
N TYR A 60 2.13 4.35 -11.20
CA TYR A 60 2.48 5.28 -10.15
C TYR A 60 1.38 5.32 -9.10
N VAL A 61 1.77 5.62 -7.86
CA VAL A 61 0.85 5.80 -6.75
C VAL A 61 1.18 7.10 -6.01
N THR A 62 0.13 7.86 -5.69
CA THR A 62 0.13 8.89 -4.67
C THR A 62 -0.80 8.44 -3.56
N ALA A 63 -0.22 8.07 -2.42
CA ALA A 63 -0.94 7.63 -1.23
C ALA A 63 -1.05 8.80 -0.25
N THR A 64 -2.25 9.38 -0.15
CA THR A 64 -2.55 10.51 0.74
C THR A 64 -3.27 10.01 1.98
N HIS A 65 -2.83 10.47 3.13
CA HIS A 65 -3.43 10.15 4.42
C HIS A 65 -3.70 11.44 5.16
N HIS A 66 -4.85 11.54 5.81
CA HIS A 66 -5.35 12.77 6.42
C HIS A 66 -5.80 12.54 7.86
N ILE A 67 -5.39 13.47 8.73
CA ILE A 67 -5.94 13.63 10.08
C ILE A 67 -6.28 15.11 10.25
N ALA A 68 -7.56 15.42 10.43
CA ALA A 68 -8.03 16.78 10.61
C ALA A 68 -7.47 17.39 11.91
N GLY A 69 -6.96 18.61 11.83
CA GLY A 69 -6.40 19.34 12.96
C GLY A 69 -5.07 18.81 13.51
N ALA A 70 -4.38 17.91 12.81
CA ALA A 70 -3.10 17.38 13.26
C ALA A 70 -2.03 18.48 13.37
N GLU A 71 -1.34 18.53 14.51
CA GLU A 71 -0.19 19.40 14.70
C GLU A 71 0.94 19.03 13.74
N GLY A 72 1.56 20.03 13.11
CA GLY A 72 2.60 19.81 12.10
C GLY A 72 2.07 19.58 10.68
N GLY A 73 0.75 19.64 10.48
CA GLY A 73 0.07 19.53 9.19
C GLY A 73 -0.81 18.30 9.08
N GLU A 74 -1.92 18.43 8.35
CA GLU A 74 -2.97 17.41 8.30
C GLU A 74 -2.72 16.27 7.29
N LEU A 75 -1.68 16.37 6.46
CA LEU A 75 -1.45 15.45 5.34
C LEU A 75 -0.13 14.72 5.44
N TRP A 76 -0.15 13.41 5.18
CA TRP A 76 1.03 12.58 4.92
C TRP A 76 0.88 11.94 3.53
N ILE A 77 1.76 12.31 2.61
CA ILE A 77 1.66 11.91 1.21
C ILE A 77 2.90 11.13 0.82
N VAL A 78 2.70 9.90 0.34
CA VAL A 78 3.76 9.02 -0.11
C VAL A 78 3.67 8.84 -1.62
N TYR A 79 4.78 9.10 -2.31
CA TYR A 79 4.90 8.97 -3.75
C TYR A 79 5.77 7.77 -4.11
N GLY A 80 5.31 6.99 -5.08
CA GLY A 80 6.08 5.85 -5.55
C GLY A 80 5.51 5.20 -6.80
N SER A 81 5.81 3.92 -6.96
CA SER A 81 5.22 3.06 -7.97
C SER A 81 4.93 1.68 -7.41
N TYR A 82 3.91 1.03 -7.95
CA TYR A 82 3.64 -0.37 -7.71
C TYR A 82 4.03 -1.23 -8.91
N VAL A 83 4.47 -2.44 -8.60
CA VAL A 83 4.36 -3.60 -9.47
C VAL A 83 3.39 -4.56 -8.80
N LEU A 84 2.20 -4.69 -9.39
CA LEU A 84 1.16 -5.60 -8.92
C LEU A 84 1.18 -6.84 -9.80
N THR A 85 1.13 -8.03 -9.20
CA THR A 85 0.93 -9.29 -9.94
C THR A 85 -0.48 -9.80 -9.68
N LEU A 86 -1.08 -10.44 -10.68
CA LEU A 86 -2.43 -11.00 -10.63
C LEU A 86 -2.46 -12.40 -11.25
N VAL A 87 -3.37 -13.22 -10.73
CA VAL A 87 -3.72 -14.54 -11.29
C VAL A 87 -5.24 -14.62 -11.50
N ASN A 88 -5.66 -15.24 -12.59
CA ASN A 88 -7.05 -15.54 -12.90
C ASN A 88 -7.35 -17.01 -12.61
N ASP A 89 -8.12 -17.25 -11.54
CA ASP A 89 -8.58 -18.57 -11.12
C ASP A 89 -10.08 -18.47 -10.78
N GLY A 90 -10.91 -18.46 -11.83
CA GLY A 90 -12.33 -18.14 -11.72
C GLY A 90 -12.63 -16.66 -11.46
N GLY A 91 -11.62 -15.79 -11.62
CA GLY A 91 -11.67 -14.36 -11.37
C GLY A 91 -10.27 -13.81 -11.08
N TRP A 92 -10.00 -12.58 -11.51
CA TRP A 92 -8.72 -11.91 -11.26
C TRP A 92 -8.54 -11.60 -9.78
N LYS A 93 -7.43 -12.05 -9.20
CA LYS A 93 -7.01 -11.75 -7.83
C LYS A 93 -5.59 -11.21 -7.86
N LEU A 94 -5.30 -10.18 -7.07
CA LEU A 94 -3.92 -9.76 -6.80
C LEU A 94 -3.16 -10.90 -6.12
N SER A 95 -2.00 -11.25 -6.65
CA SER A 95 -1.08 -12.23 -6.10
C SER A 95 0.16 -11.63 -5.47
N GLY A 96 0.45 -10.35 -5.75
CA GLY A 96 1.54 -9.66 -5.11
C GLY A 96 1.53 -8.16 -5.33
N ASN A 97 2.26 -7.45 -4.48
CA ASN A 97 2.47 -6.02 -4.53
C ASN A 97 3.88 -5.67 -4.08
N THR A 98 4.68 -5.14 -5.00
CA THR A 98 5.95 -4.48 -4.69
C THR A 98 5.78 -2.97 -4.79
N PHE A 99 6.08 -2.26 -3.70
CA PHE A 99 6.16 -0.81 -3.68
C PHE A 99 7.59 -0.35 -3.87
N THR A 100 7.80 0.62 -4.76
CA THR A 100 9.05 1.37 -4.89
C THR A 100 8.82 2.81 -4.46
N PHE A 101 9.34 3.16 -3.28
CA PHE A 101 9.33 4.52 -2.75
C PHE A 101 10.13 5.47 -3.64
N LYS A 102 9.66 6.73 -3.74
CA LYS A 102 10.38 7.82 -4.42
C LYS A 102 10.68 8.96 -3.46
N PHE A 103 9.64 9.53 -2.87
CA PHE A 103 9.73 10.61 -1.90
C PHE A 103 8.41 10.71 -1.11
N LEU A 104 8.42 11.48 -0.03
CA LEU A 104 7.24 11.81 0.76
C LEU A 104 7.12 13.32 0.90
N ASP A 105 5.91 13.78 1.18
CA ASP A 105 5.60 15.17 1.49
C ASP A 105 4.60 15.25 2.66
N GLY A 106 4.54 16.40 3.32
CA GLY A 106 3.68 16.66 4.47
C GLY A 106 4.26 16.19 5.81
N ASN A 107 3.37 15.91 6.76
CA ASN A 107 3.70 15.64 8.15
C ASN A 107 4.13 14.17 8.36
N SER A 108 5.43 13.96 8.55
CA SER A 108 6.02 12.62 8.78
C SER A 108 5.66 11.99 10.12
N ASN A 109 5.03 12.73 11.05
CA ASN A 109 4.60 12.20 12.35
C ASN A 109 3.18 11.59 12.31
N LEU A 110 2.41 11.84 11.23
CA LEU A 110 1.04 11.34 11.08
C LEU A 110 0.90 9.81 11.20
N PRO A 111 1.82 8.97 10.68
CA PRO A 111 1.75 7.53 10.89
C PRO A 111 1.77 7.13 12.36
N ALA A 112 2.61 7.78 13.18
CA ALA A 112 2.67 7.52 14.62
C ALA A 112 1.38 7.98 15.32
N MET A 113 0.88 9.17 14.98
CA MET A 113 -0.41 9.65 15.50
C MET A 113 -1.57 8.72 15.13
N ALA A 114 -1.56 8.17 13.90
CA ALA A 114 -2.58 7.21 13.46
C ALA A 114 -2.48 5.89 14.25
N GLN A 115 -1.28 5.38 14.52
CA GLN A 115 -1.10 4.20 15.37
C GLN A 115 -1.64 4.44 16.79
N GLU A 116 -1.35 5.59 17.39
CA GLU A 116 -1.86 5.96 18.72
C GLU A 116 -3.39 6.06 18.75
N ARG A 117 -4.00 6.57 17.67
CA ARG A 117 -5.47 6.67 17.54
C ARG A 117 -6.16 5.33 17.27
N ALA A 118 -5.46 4.35 16.72
CA ALA A 118 -6.01 3.04 16.36
C ALA A 118 -5.96 2.03 17.52
N ALA A 119 -5.18 2.31 18.56
CA ALA A 119 -5.06 1.52 19.80
C ALA A 119 -6.27 1.72 20.73
#